data_AF-A0A2W4JKI1-F1
#
_entry.id   AF-A0A2W4JKI1-F1
#
_cell.length_a   1.000
_cell.length_b   1.000
_cell.length_c   1.000
_cell.angle_alpha   90.00
_cell.angle_beta   90.00
_cell.angle_gamma   90.00
#
_symmetry.space_group_name_H-M   'P 1'
#
loop_
_entity.id
_entity.type
_entity.pdbx_description
1 polymer ?
#
loop_
_entity_poly.entity_id
_entity_poly.type
_entity_poly.pdbx_seq_one_letter_code
_entity_poly.pdbx_strand_id
1 'polypeptide(L)'
;EPGETILVLSAADGCDALALRATDHLPAGRQRRTVAEQLDDGVVVPYATYLGWRGWLEREPPRRPEPGRPAGPPSARAVDWKFAFTGSVCSRCGFTHLPPVRVCKECGAVDEMQRRSLAGATGTVATYTVDRLAYSPSPPLIEAIVDFDGGGRYPLEVADARPGDLAVGTRVGLSFRRLFTAGGVHNYFWKARVLEPPGGSAGAGGGAA
;
A
#
# COMPACT_ATOMS: atom_id res chain seq x y z
N GLU A 1 23.42 10.34 18.67
CA GLU A 1 24.50 9.53 18.08
C GLU A 1 24.58 8.13 18.70
N PRO A 2 25.20 7.14 18.01
CA PRO A 2 25.47 5.83 18.58
C PRO A 2 26.16 5.93 19.95
N GLY A 3 25.79 5.05 20.89
CA GLY A 3 26.29 5.05 22.26
C GLY A 3 25.51 5.94 23.23
N GLU A 4 24.69 6.87 22.75
CA GLU A 4 23.82 7.68 23.60
C GLU A 4 22.74 6.86 24.29
N THR A 5 22.40 7.26 25.51
CA THR A 5 21.26 6.74 26.27
C THR A 5 20.12 7.75 26.19
N ILE A 6 18.96 7.30 25.73
CA ILE A 6 17.73 8.10 25.64
C ILE A 6 16.79 7.60 26.72
N LEU A 7 16.38 8.48 27.64
CA LEU A 7 15.32 8.20 28.60
C LEU A 7 14.02 8.83 28.11
N VAL A 8 13.03 8.00 27.78
CA VAL A 8 11.68 8.46 27.45
C VAL A 8 10.83 8.32 28.70
N LEU A 9 10.22 9.42 29.13
CA LEU A 9 9.30 9.46 30.25
C LEU A 9 7.90 9.76 29.73
N SER A 10 6.94 8.90 30.07
CA SER A 10 5.51 9.12 29.83
C SER A 10 4.83 9.39 31.17
N ALA A 11 4.58 10.67 31.46
CA ALA A 11 3.86 11.11 32.65
C ALA A 11 2.44 11.53 32.25
N ALA A 12 1.53 10.55 32.27
CA ALA A 12 0.10 10.76 32.06
C ALA A 12 -0.64 10.35 33.35
N ASP A 13 -1.37 9.23 33.35
CA ASP A 13 -1.98 8.66 34.55
C ASP A 13 -1.04 7.61 35.19
N GLY A 14 0.06 8.10 35.77
CA GLY A 14 1.21 7.31 36.21
C GLY A 14 2.53 7.82 35.62
N CYS A 15 3.63 7.10 35.84
CA CYS A 15 4.93 7.40 35.25
C CYS A 15 5.61 6.13 34.74
N ASP A 16 5.69 6.01 33.41
CA ASP A 16 6.46 4.96 32.75
C ASP A 16 7.78 5.54 32.24
N ALA A 17 8.86 4.79 32.42
CA ALA A 17 10.20 5.16 31.96
C ALA A 17 10.80 4.08 31.06
N LEU A 18 11.25 4.48 29.86
CA LEU A 18 11.97 3.62 28.93
C LEU A 18 13.39 4.15 28.74
N ALA A 19 14.39 3.36 29.14
CA ALA A 19 15.79 3.64 28.84
C ALA A 19 16.18 2.89 27.55
N LEU A 20 16.51 3.65 26.51
CA LEU A 20 16.91 3.15 25.20
C LEU A 20 18.38 3.47 24.96
N ARG A 21 19.13 2.55 24.34
CA ARG A 21 20.50 2.79 23.90
C ARG A 21 20.56 2.91 22.38
N ALA A 22 21.08 4.02 21.88
CA ALA A 22 21.37 4.18 20.46
C ALA A 22 22.51 3.23 20.06
N THR A 23 22.27 2.39 19.05
CA THR A 23 23.27 1.45 18.51
C THR A 23 23.88 1.99 17.22
N ASP A 24 24.93 1.34 16.74
CA ASP A 24 25.57 1.66 15.45
C ASP A 24 24.64 1.43 14.24
N HIS A 25 23.49 0.77 14.44
CA HIS A 25 22.45 0.65 13.43
C HIS A 25 21.62 1.94 13.26
N LEU A 26 21.70 2.89 14.19
CA LEU A 26 20.89 4.11 14.18
C LEU A 26 21.04 4.90 12.86
N PRO A 27 22.24 5.18 12.32
CA PRO A 27 22.36 5.95 11.07
C PRO A 27 21.68 5.27 9.88
N ALA A 28 21.76 3.93 9.79
CA ALA A 28 21.12 3.16 8.72
C ALA A 28 19.61 2.99 8.92
N GLY A 29 19.14 3.00 10.17
CA GLY A 29 17.73 2.86 10.54
C GLY A 29 16.97 4.17 10.71
N ARG A 30 17.63 5.33 10.58
CA ARG A 30 16.95 6.63 10.69
C ARG A 30 15.88 6.76 9.60
N GLN A 31 14.71 7.23 10.01
CA GLN A 31 13.64 7.56 9.07
C GLN A 31 14.17 8.58 8.06
N ARG A 32 14.01 8.29 6.76
CA ARG A 32 14.53 9.15 5.69
C ARG A 32 13.83 10.50 5.61
N ARG A 33 12.59 10.58 6.09
CA ARG A 33 11.76 11.79 6.12
C ARG A 33 11.49 12.21 7.55
N THR A 34 11.78 13.46 7.86
CA THR A 34 11.50 14.06 9.17
C THR A 34 10.00 14.13 9.44
N VAL A 35 9.61 14.31 10.70
CA VAL A 35 8.20 14.51 11.06
C VAL A 35 7.66 15.81 10.46
N ALA A 36 8.47 16.87 10.40
CA ALA A 36 8.09 18.13 9.77
C ALA A 36 7.75 17.94 8.28
N GLU A 37 8.62 17.27 7.51
CA GLU A 37 8.36 16.97 6.10
C GLU A 37 7.12 16.08 5.91
N GLN A 38 6.83 15.17 6.84
CA GLN A 38 5.62 14.35 6.78
C GLN A 38 4.36 15.16 7.08
N LEU A 39 4.44 16.16 7.96
CA LEU A 39 3.35 17.07 8.27
C LEU A 39 3.07 18.03 7.10
N ASP A 40 4.11 18.51 6.43
CA ASP A 40 3.99 19.37 5.25
C ASP A 40 3.29 18.67 4.09
N ASP A 41 3.49 17.35 3.95
CA ASP A 41 2.78 16.48 2.99
C ASP A 41 1.39 16.02 3.48
N GLY A 42 0.99 16.42 4.68
CA GLY A 42 -0.27 16.04 5.30
C GLY A 42 -1.47 16.52 4.50
N VAL A 43 -2.57 15.77 4.58
CA VAL A 43 -3.85 16.18 3.98
C VAL A 43 -4.82 16.61 5.07
N VAL A 44 -5.51 17.74 4.84
CA VAL A 44 -6.61 18.16 5.69
C VAL A 44 -7.77 17.18 5.52
N VAL A 45 -8.19 16.55 6.62
CA VAL A 45 -9.29 15.58 6.63
C VAL A 45 -10.56 16.26 7.13
N PRO A 46 -11.67 16.24 6.38
CA PRO A 46 -12.94 16.76 6.86
C PRO A 46 -13.37 16.09 8.18
N TYR A 47 -13.91 16.87 9.12
CA TYR A 47 -14.21 16.39 10.47
C TYR A 47 -15.09 15.13 10.49
N ALA A 48 -16.15 15.08 9.68
CA ALA A 48 -17.01 13.89 9.59
C ALA A 48 -16.27 12.65 9.05
N THR A 49 -15.33 12.83 8.12
CA THR A 49 -14.46 11.74 7.63
C THR A 49 -13.56 11.24 8.76
N TYR A 50 -12.95 12.15 9.51
CA TYR A 50 -12.16 11.81 10.69
C TYR A 50 -12.98 11.02 11.72
N LEU A 51 -14.17 11.50 12.09
CA LEU A 51 -15.07 10.79 13.02
C LEU A 51 -15.44 9.40 12.51
N GLY A 52 -15.73 9.27 11.21
CA GLY A 52 -16.02 7.98 10.58
C GLY A 52 -14.82 7.02 10.65
N TRP A 53 -13.60 7.50 10.39
CA TRP A 53 -12.39 6.68 10.50
C TRP A 53 -12.06 6.28 11.94
N ARG A 54 -12.42 7.11 12.92
CA ARG A 54 -12.30 6.78 14.35
C ARG A 54 -13.39 5.82 14.84
N GLY A 55 -14.41 5.53 14.02
CA GLY A 55 -15.57 4.74 14.41
C GLY A 55 -16.51 5.47 15.39
N TRP A 56 -16.43 6.80 15.45
CA TRP A 56 -17.30 7.64 16.31
C TRP A 56 -18.55 8.13 15.59
N LEU A 57 -18.55 8.11 14.25
CA LEU A 57 -19.69 8.41 13.41
C LEU A 57 -20.01 7.19 12.55
N GLU A 58 -21.15 6.55 12.82
CA GLU A 58 -21.69 5.51 11.96
C GLU A 58 -22.27 6.12 10.69
N ARG A 59 -21.94 5.54 9.54
CA ARG A 59 -22.47 5.93 8.23
C ARG A 59 -23.30 4.78 7.71
N GLU A 60 -24.41 5.09 7.07
CA GLU A 60 -25.24 4.11 6.38
C GLU A 60 -24.35 3.26 5.45
N PRO A 61 -24.30 1.93 5.64
CA PRO A 61 -23.51 1.07 4.77
C PRO A 61 -24.14 1.00 3.37
N PRO A 62 -23.36 0.63 2.34
CA PRO A 62 -23.93 0.42 1.02
C PRO A 62 -24.89 -0.77 1.04
N ARG A 63 -25.92 -0.69 0.19
CA ARG A 63 -26.91 -1.77 0.00
C ARG A 63 -26.33 -2.91 -0.82
N ARG A 64 -25.29 -3.57 -0.30
CA ARG A 64 -24.61 -4.74 -0.87
C ARG A 64 -24.34 -5.74 0.26
N PRO A 65 -24.34 -7.06 -0.03
CA PRO A 65 -23.87 -8.04 0.94
C PRO A 65 -22.49 -7.69 1.48
N GLU A 66 -22.29 -7.90 2.78
CA GLU A 66 -20.98 -7.72 3.40
C GLU A 66 -19.94 -8.67 2.79
N PRO A 67 -18.66 -8.27 2.72
CA PRO A 67 -17.60 -9.18 2.30
C PRO A 67 -17.55 -10.40 3.20
N GLY A 68 -17.49 -11.58 2.58
CA GLY A 68 -17.26 -12.82 3.31
C GLY A 68 -15.92 -12.81 4.05
N ARG A 69 -15.87 -13.44 5.23
CA ARG A 69 -14.61 -13.66 5.95
C ARG A 69 -13.61 -14.44 5.09
N PRO A 70 -12.32 -14.05 5.04
CA PRO A 70 -11.30 -14.84 4.37
C PRO A 70 -11.23 -16.27 4.91
N ALA A 71 -11.31 -17.26 4.03
CA ALA A 71 -11.21 -18.66 4.41
C ALA A 71 -9.76 -19.04 4.77
N GLY A 72 -9.60 -19.80 5.85
CA GLY A 72 -8.29 -20.23 6.38
C GLY A 72 -7.47 -21.06 5.40
N PRO A 73 -7.98 -22.21 4.90
CA PRO A 73 -7.21 -23.10 4.03
C PRO A 73 -6.65 -22.44 2.75
N PRO A 74 -7.42 -21.67 1.95
CA PRO A 74 -6.84 -20.98 0.79
C PRO A 74 -5.87 -19.87 1.20
N SER A 75 -6.11 -19.17 2.32
CA SER A 75 -5.17 -18.15 2.83
C SER A 75 -3.83 -18.79 3.22
N ALA A 76 -3.85 -19.96 3.85
CA ALA A 76 -2.65 -20.69 4.25
C ALA A 76 -1.82 -21.17 3.05
N ARG A 77 -2.47 -21.63 1.97
CA ARG A 77 -1.77 -22.03 0.74
C ARG A 77 -1.21 -20.85 -0.07
N ALA A 78 -1.73 -19.64 0.17
CA ALA A 78 -1.38 -18.45 -0.59
C ALA A 78 -0.60 -17.41 0.25
N VAL A 79 0.10 -17.84 1.32
CA VAL A 79 0.84 -16.95 2.24
C VAL A 79 1.83 -16.06 1.49
N ASP A 80 2.68 -16.63 0.62
CA ASP A 80 3.66 -15.84 -0.15
C ASP A 80 3.01 -14.83 -1.09
N TRP A 81 1.88 -15.22 -1.70
CA TRP A 81 1.11 -14.30 -2.53
C TRP A 81 0.53 -13.16 -1.70
N LYS A 82 -0.05 -13.50 -0.55
CA LYS A 82 -0.73 -12.56 0.33
C LYS A 82 0.23 -11.56 0.97
N PHE A 83 1.32 -12.05 1.55
CA PHE A 83 2.20 -11.26 2.40
C PHE A 83 3.48 -10.79 1.72
N ALA A 84 3.89 -11.42 0.61
CA ALA A 84 5.09 -11.04 -0.14
C ALA A 84 4.83 -10.72 -1.62
N PHE A 85 3.55 -10.69 -2.04
CA PHE A 85 3.13 -10.40 -3.41
C PHE A 85 3.87 -11.28 -4.44
N THR A 86 4.10 -12.55 -4.08
CA THR A 86 4.96 -13.44 -4.85
C THR A 86 4.21 -14.07 -6.03
N GLY A 87 4.63 -13.72 -7.25
CA GLY A 87 4.18 -14.28 -8.53
C GLY A 87 5.01 -15.48 -8.99
N SER A 88 4.64 -16.07 -10.13
CA SER A 88 5.45 -17.08 -10.81
C SER A 88 6.00 -16.55 -12.13
N VAL A 89 7.28 -16.80 -12.40
CA VAL A 89 7.96 -16.42 -13.64
C VAL A 89 8.29 -17.70 -14.40
N CYS A 90 7.82 -17.82 -15.63
CA CYS A 90 8.11 -18.98 -16.47
C CYS A 90 9.62 -19.03 -16.79
N SER A 91 10.28 -20.14 -16.43
CA SER A 91 11.70 -20.34 -16.70
C SER A 91 12.03 -20.42 -18.19
N ARG A 92 11.05 -20.76 -19.04
CA ARG A 92 11.24 -20.89 -20.49
C ARG A 92 11.12 -19.58 -21.27
N CYS A 93 10.08 -18.79 -20.98
CA CYS A 93 9.77 -17.58 -21.76
C CYS A 93 9.84 -16.29 -20.95
N GLY A 94 10.11 -16.35 -19.65
CA GLY A 94 10.20 -15.18 -18.77
C GLY A 94 8.85 -14.53 -18.41
N PHE A 95 7.72 -15.06 -18.90
CA PHE A 95 6.40 -14.49 -18.61
C PHE A 95 6.10 -14.52 -17.10
N THR A 96 5.72 -13.37 -16.54
CA THR A 96 5.40 -13.23 -15.12
C THR A 96 3.89 -13.27 -14.87
N HIS A 97 3.47 -14.14 -13.97
CA HIS A 97 2.08 -14.38 -13.58
C HIS A 97 1.76 -13.81 -12.20
N LEU A 98 0.69 -13.02 -12.14
CA LEU A 98 0.07 -12.48 -10.93
C LEU A 98 -1.45 -12.69 -11.06
N PRO A 99 -2.09 -13.51 -10.21
CA PRO A 99 -1.52 -14.36 -9.16
C PRO A 99 -0.63 -15.49 -9.72
N PRO A 100 0.15 -16.19 -8.88
CA PRO A 100 1.02 -17.26 -9.34
C PRO A 100 0.26 -18.50 -9.82
N VAL A 101 0.77 -19.08 -10.90
CA VAL A 101 0.22 -20.29 -11.56
C VAL A 101 1.33 -21.29 -11.88
N ARG A 102 0.93 -22.56 -12.10
CA ARG A 102 1.84 -23.67 -12.49
C ARG A 102 1.96 -23.87 -13.99
N VAL A 103 1.02 -23.34 -14.78
CA VAL A 103 0.99 -23.50 -16.24
C VAL A 103 1.15 -22.12 -16.89
N CYS A 104 2.14 -21.98 -17.77
CA CYS A 104 2.39 -20.74 -18.47
C CYS A 104 1.29 -20.50 -19.51
N LYS A 105 0.54 -19.39 -19.35
CA LYS A 105 -0.45 -18.96 -20.35
C LYS A 105 0.15 -18.51 -21.68
N GLU A 106 1.44 -18.17 -21.70
CA GLU A 106 2.14 -17.70 -22.90
C GLU A 106 2.66 -18.89 -23.74
N CYS A 107 3.40 -19.82 -23.12
CA CYS A 107 4.09 -20.89 -23.84
C CYS A 107 3.63 -22.32 -23.46
N GLY A 108 2.66 -22.47 -22.57
CA GLY A 108 2.13 -23.78 -22.14
C GLY A 108 3.04 -24.60 -21.22
N ALA A 109 4.22 -24.10 -20.82
CA ALA A 109 5.12 -24.82 -19.93
C ALA A 109 4.45 -25.14 -18.58
N VAL A 110 4.61 -26.37 -18.10
CA VAL A 110 3.98 -26.87 -16.85
C VAL A 110 5.08 -27.08 -15.82
N ASP A 111 4.88 -26.56 -14.61
CA ASP A 111 5.78 -26.70 -13.46
C ASP A 111 7.20 -26.14 -13.64
N GLU A 112 7.46 -25.43 -14.74
CA GLU A 112 8.72 -24.74 -15.02
C GLU A 112 8.63 -23.26 -14.59
N MET A 113 8.36 -23.03 -13.30
CA MET A 113 8.06 -21.71 -12.73
C MET A 113 9.00 -21.35 -11.58
N GLN A 114 9.60 -20.16 -11.62
CA GLN A 114 10.35 -19.59 -10.51
C GLN A 114 9.48 -18.63 -9.71
N ARG A 115 9.60 -18.66 -8.38
CA ARG A 115 8.88 -17.73 -7.49
C ARG A 115 9.65 -16.41 -7.43
N ARG A 116 8.94 -15.30 -7.65
CA ARG A 116 9.51 -13.95 -7.53
C ARG A 116 8.60 -13.08 -6.70
N SER A 117 9.14 -12.47 -5.64
CA SER A 117 8.42 -11.45 -4.87
C SER A 117 8.43 -10.13 -5.65
N LEU A 118 7.27 -9.49 -5.74
CA LEU A 118 7.13 -8.13 -6.28
C LEU A 118 6.81 -7.11 -5.17
N ALA A 119 6.96 -7.47 -3.89
CA ALA A 119 6.66 -6.60 -2.75
C ALA A 119 7.41 -5.25 -2.79
N GLY A 120 8.64 -5.24 -3.30
CA GLY A 120 9.45 -4.04 -3.51
C GLY A 120 9.50 -3.56 -4.97
N ALA A 121 8.67 -4.13 -5.85
CA ALA A 121 8.69 -3.78 -7.26
C ALA A 121 7.96 -2.44 -7.49
N THR A 122 8.40 -1.75 -8.52
CA THR A 122 7.74 -0.56 -9.05
C THR A 122 7.03 -0.90 -10.37
N GLY A 123 6.07 -0.07 -10.74
CA GLY A 123 5.28 -0.28 -11.94
C GLY A 123 4.66 1.01 -12.46
N THR A 124 4.02 0.89 -13.62
CA THR A 124 3.36 1.97 -14.33
C THR A 124 1.86 1.70 -14.41
N VAL A 125 1.05 2.72 -14.16
CA VAL A 125 -0.40 2.64 -14.36
C VAL A 125 -0.70 2.50 -15.85
N ALA A 126 -1.21 1.35 -16.26
CA ALA A 126 -1.66 1.07 -17.62
C ALA A 126 -3.04 1.67 -17.91
N THR A 127 -3.94 1.60 -16.92
CA THR A 127 -5.25 2.26 -16.91
C THR A 127 -5.78 2.33 -15.48
N TYR A 128 -6.77 3.19 -15.22
CA TYR A 128 -7.36 3.34 -13.90
C TYR A 128 -8.82 3.79 -13.97
N THR A 129 -9.53 3.62 -12.87
CA THR A 129 -10.91 4.08 -12.69
C THR A 129 -11.08 4.76 -11.33
N VAL A 130 -12.05 5.67 -11.26
CA VAL A 130 -12.45 6.36 -10.03
C VAL A 130 -13.90 6.01 -9.76
N ASP A 131 -14.11 5.03 -8.89
CA ASP A 131 -15.44 4.51 -8.54
C ASP A 131 -16.00 5.26 -7.32
N ARG A 132 -17.12 5.95 -7.54
CA ARG A 132 -17.86 6.69 -6.50
C ARG A 132 -18.99 5.88 -5.87
N LEU A 133 -19.28 4.71 -6.41
CA LEU A 133 -20.36 3.81 -5.98
C LEU A 133 -19.83 2.63 -5.18
N ALA A 134 -18.64 2.13 -5.50
CA ALA A 134 -17.98 1.10 -4.71
C ALA A 134 -17.78 1.57 -3.26
N TYR A 135 -18.02 0.66 -2.32
CA TYR A 135 -17.75 0.92 -0.92
C TYR A 135 -16.25 1.15 -0.70
N SER A 136 -15.93 2.25 -0.03
CA SER A 136 -14.60 2.51 0.51
C SER A 136 -14.75 3.29 1.82
N PRO A 137 -13.96 2.98 2.86
CA PRO A 137 -13.85 3.85 4.04
C PRO A 137 -13.36 5.26 3.71
N SER A 138 -12.72 5.44 2.55
CA SER A 138 -12.22 6.71 2.02
C SER A 138 -12.65 6.85 0.56
N PRO A 139 -13.93 7.18 0.28
CA PRO A 139 -14.41 7.34 -1.09
C PRO A 139 -13.81 8.59 -1.75
N PRO A 140 -13.61 8.59 -3.09
CA PRO A 140 -13.89 7.50 -4.02
C PRO A 140 -12.85 6.38 -3.96
N LEU A 141 -13.25 5.17 -4.36
CA LEU A 141 -12.31 4.08 -4.59
C LEU A 141 -11.56 4.34 -5.91
N ILE A 142 -10.23 4.25 -5.87
CA ILE A 142 -9.40 4.33 -7.06
C ILE A 142 -8.81 2.95 -7.30
N GLU A 143 -9.03 2.38 -8.48
CA GLU A 143 -8.46 1.10 -8.90
C GLU A 143 -7.60 1.33 -10.14
N ALA A 144 -6.42 0.70 -10.18
CA ALA A 144 -5.48 0.82 -11.27
C ALA A 144 -5.02 -0.56 -11.74
N ILE A 145 -4.89 -0.70 -13.05
CA ILE A 145 -4.17 -1.81 -13.67
C ILE A 145 -2.69 -1.40 -13.75
N VAL A 146 -1.83 -2.12 -13.05
CA VAL A 146 -0.40 -1.79 -12.96
C VAL A 146 0.42 -2.79 -13.77
N ASP A 147 1.29 -2.29 -14.65
CA ASP A 147 2.35 -3.04 -15.29
C ASP A 147 3.64 -2.92 -14.48
N PHE A 148 4.15 -4.03 -13.97
CA PHE A 148 5.36 -4.04 -13.15
C PHE A 148 6.63 -4.08 -13.99
N ASP A 149 7.67 -3.41 -13.49
CA ASP A 149 8.99 -3.48 -14.08
C ASP A 149 9.52 -4.92 -13.96
N GLY A 150 10.11 -5.44 -15.03
CA GLY A 150 10.48 -6.85 -15.10
C GLY A 150 9.29 -7.80 -15.31
N GLY A 151 8.10 -7.28 -15.61
CA GLY A 151 6.94 -8.02 -16.09
C GLY A 151 5.90 -8.37 -15.02
N GLY A 152 4.69 -8.65 -15.51
CA GLY A 152 3.51 -8.93 -14.70
C GLY A 152 2.55 -7.74 -14.71
N ARG A 153 1.25 -8.03 -14.72
CA ARG A 153 0.16 -7.04 -14.69
C ARG A 153 -0.84 -7.44 -13.63
N TYR A 154 -1.27 -6.50 -12.79
CA TYR A 154 -2.26 -6.80 -11.75
C TYR A 154 -3.16 -5.59 -11.42
N PRO A 155 -4.46 -5.80 -11.20
CA PRO A 155 -5.36 -4.77 -10.67
C PRO A 155 -5.11 -4.52 -9.18
N LEU A 156 -4.96 -3.26 -8.79
CA LEU A 156 -4.74 -2.85 -7.41
C LEU A 156 -5.60 -1.64 -7.06
N GLU A 157 -6.20 -1.65 -5.87
CA GLU A 157 -6.67 -0.40 -5.26
C GLU A 157 -5.48 0.52 -5.02
N VAL A 158 -5.66 1.82 -5.24
CA VAL A 158 -4.64 2.85 -5.00
C VAL A 158 -4.84 3.44 -3.60
N ALA A 159 -3.76 3.48 -2.83
CA ALA A 159 -3.71 4.10 -1.51
C ALA A 159 -3.12 5.51 -1.59
N ASP A 160 -3.52 6.35 -0.64
CA ASP A 160 -2.96 7.69 -0.41
C ASP A 160 -2.97 8.62 -1.63
N ALA A 161 -3.96 8.47 -2.53
CA ALA A 161 -4.08 9.27 -3.74
C ALA A 161 -5.48 9.86 -3.90
N ARG A 162 -5.55 11.07 -4.46
CA ARG A 162 -6.77 11.71 -4.93
C ARG A 162 -6.96 11.36 -6.41
N PRO A 163 -8.19 11.49 -6.95
CA PRO A 163 -8.46 11.23 -8.37
C PRO A 163 -7.55 11.98 -9.35
N GLY A 164 -7.11 13.19 -9.00
CA GLY A 164 -6.22 14.01 -9.84
C GLY A 164 -4.74 13.64 -9.74
N ASP A 165 -4.34 12.81 -8.77
CA ASP A 165 -2.95 12.42 -8.54
C ASP A 165 -2.53 11.23 -9.45
N LEU A 166 -3.47 10.70 -10.24
CA LEU A 166 -3.27 9.51 -11.06
C LEU A 166 -3.59 9.79 -12.53
N ALA A 167 -2.71 9.31 -13.41
CA ALA A 167 -2.90 9.27 -14.85
C ALA A 167 -2.35 7.94 -15.41
N VAL A 168 -2.71 7.63 -16.65
CA VAL A 168 -1.99 6.59 -17.39
C VAL A 168 -0.52 7.00 -17.50
N GLY A 169 0.40 6.09 -17.20
CA GLY A 169 1.83 6.38 -17.14
C GLY A 169 2.35 6.75 -15.75
N THR A 170 1.49 7.02 -14.75
CA THR A 170 1.95 7.34 -13.39
C THR A 170 2.77 6.19 -12.80
N ARG A 171 3.89 6.54 -12.17
CA ARG A 171 4.78 5.60 -11.48
C ARG A 171 4.27 5.30 -10.08
N VAL A 172 4.14 4.00 -9.80
CA VAL A 172 3.63 3.49 -8.53
C VAL A 172 4.57 2.46 -7.93
N GLY A 173 4.61 2.43 -6.60
CA GLY A 173 5.13 1.33 -5.82
C GLY A 173 3.98 0.61 -5.11
N LEU A 174 4.32 -0.28 -4.19
CA LEU A 174 3.35 -1.04 -3.41
C LEU A 174 3.36 -0.65 -1.94
N SER A 175 2.18 -0.73 -1.32
CA SER A 175 1.99 -0.55 0.12
C SER A 175 1.11 -1.68 0.65
N PHE A 176 1.55 -2.34 1.71
CA PHE A 176 0.78 -3.38 2.37
C PHE A 176 -0.28 -2.76 3.28
N ARG A 177 -1.56 -3.09 3.07
CA ARG A 177 -2.70 -2.43 3.73
C ARG A 177 -3.76 -3.41 4.18
N ARG A 178 -4.51 -3.03 5.21
CA ARG A 178 -5.77 -3.71 5.56
C ARG A 178 -6.82 -3.33 4.53
N LEU A 179 -7.33 -4.29 3.77
CA LEU A 179 -8.41 -4.07 2.83
C LEU A 179 -9.76 -3.97 3.56
N PHE A 180 -10.06 -4.96 4.41
CA PHE A 180 -11.30 -4.99 5.20
C PHE A 180 -11.16 -5.89 6.42
N THR A 181 -12.15 -5.83 7.31
CA THR A 181 -12.33 -6.77 8.42
C THR A 181 -13.69 -7.43 8.29
N ALA A 182 -13.75 -8.75 8.38
CA ALA A 182 -15.01 -9.50 8.33
C ALA A 182 -14.97 -10.65 9.32
N GLY A 183 -16.00 -10.77 10.18
CA GLY A 183 -16.09 -11.80 11.20
C GLY A 183 -14.86 -11.87 12.13
N GLY A 184 -14.32 -10.70 12.53
CA GLY A 184 -13.14 -10.58 13.37
C GLY A 184 -11.80 -10.84 12.68
N VAL A 185 -11.79 -11.14 11.37
CA VAL A 185 -10.55 -11.40 10.62
C VAL A 185 -10.18 -10.19 9.77
N HIS A 186 -8.98 -9.67 10.01
CA HIS A 186 -8.40 -8.61 9.20
C HIS A 186 -7.81 -9.20 7.92
N ASN A 187 -8.32 -8.76 6.77
CA ASN A 187 -7.78 -9.11 5.49
C ASN A 187 -6.79 -8.04 5.04
N TYR A 188 -5.50 -8.41 4.98
CA TYR A 188 -4.45 -7.55 4.45
C TYR A 188 -4.04 -8.00 3.05
N PHE A 189 -3.73 -7.03 2.20
CA PHE A 189 -3.16 -7.25 0.89
C PHE A 189 -2.46 -5.97 0.39
N TRP A 190 -1.85 -6.06 -0.78
CA TRP A 190 -1.12 -4.95 -1.39
C TRP A 190 -2.06 -3.96 -2.10
N LYS A 191 -1.72 -2.68 -2.00
CA LYS A 191 -2.29 -1.56 -2.76
C LYS A 191 -1.18 -0.86 -3.54
N ALA A 192 -1.53 -0.23 -4.65
CA ALA A 192 -0.60 0.67 -5.34
C ALA A 192 -0.47 2.00 -4.56
N ARG A 193 0.70 2.63 -4.61
CA ARG A 193 0.93 3.97 -4.04
C ARG A 193 1.75 4.78 -5.02
N VAL A 194 1.32 6.00 -5.31
CA VAL A 194 2.05 6.93 -6.18
C VAL A 194 3.42 7.22 -5.58
N LEU A 195 4.48 7.11 -6.38
CA LEU A 195 5.84 7.41 -5.94
C LEU A 195 6.15 8.90 -6.07
N GLU A 196 5.71 9.49 -7.18
CA GLU A 196 5.80 10.92 -7.47
C GLU A 196 4.48 11.36 -8.13
N PRO A 197 3.75 12.31 -7.54
CA PRO A 197 2.55 12.83 -8.18
C PRO A 197 2.94 13.57 -9.47
N PRO A 198 2.17 13.42 -10.57
CA PRO A 198 2.45 14.14 -11.81
C PRO A 198 2.33 15.65 -11.55
N GLY A 199 3.48 16.35 -11.56
CA GLY A 199 3.55 17.80 -11.30
C GLY A 199 4.62 18.26 -10.30
N GLY A 200 5.39 17.35 -9.69
CA GLY A 200 6.44 17.65 -8.71
C GLY A 200 7.73 18.31 -9.25
N SER A 201 7.67 19.08 -10.34
CA SER A 201 8.74 20.00 -10.73
C SER A 201 8.18 21.19 -11.53
N ALA A 202 7.63 22.18 -10.82
CA ALA A 202 7.58 23.55 -11.30
C ALA A 202 8.08 24.42 -10.13
N GLY A 203 9.24 25.04 -10.35
CA GLY A 203 9.95 25.78 -9.32
C GLY A 203 9.13 26.90 -8.68
N ALA A 204 9.48 27.20 -7.44
CA ALA A 204 9.16 28.46 -6.80
C ALA A 204 9.75 29.61 -7.65
N GLY A 205 8.98 30.08 -8.61
CA GLY A 205 9.18 31.36 -9.29
C GLY A 205 8.42 32.42 -8.51
N GLY A 206 9.14 33.22 -7.73
CA GLY A 206 8.57 34.35 -7.01
C GLY A 206 7.93 35.36 -7.95
N GLY A 207 6.84 35.96 -7.47
CA GLY A 207 6.15 37.05 -8.13
C GLY A 207 5.15 37.67 -7.17
N ALA A 208 5.65 38.53 -6.29
CA ALA A 208 4.82 39.42 -5.50
C ALA A 208 4.20 40.48 -6.43
N ALA A 209 2.89 40.63 -6.34
CA ALA A 209 2.14 41.86 -6.54
C ALA A 209 0.82 41.76 -5.76
#